data_AF-A0A259P2G6-F1
#
_entry.id   AF-A0A259P2G6-F1
#
_cell.length_a   1.000
_cell.length_b   1.000
_cell.length_c   1.000
_cell.angle_alpha   90.00
_cell.angle_beta   90.00
_cell.angle_gamma   90.00
#
_symmetry.space_group_name_H-M   'P 1'
#
loop_
_entity.id
_entity.type
_entity.pdbx_description
1 polymer ?
#
loop_
_entity_poly.entity_id
_entity_poly.type
_entity_poly.pdbx_seq_one_letter_code
_entity_poly.pdbx_strand_id
1 'polypeptide(L)' 'MSAEQLWDTTLNPDTRRLLPVTLGSWTEDETIKTMDMLMGKSESGARRDWLEERGNEVEADI' A
#
# COMPACT_ATOMS: atom_id res chain seq x y z
N MET A 1 5.46 5.73 -21.91
CA MET A 1 4.31 6.54 -21.46
C MET A 1 4.54 7.97 -21.93
N SER A 2 3.67 8.51 -22.78
CA SER A 2 3.73 9.90 -23.22
C SER A 2 3.04 10.84 -22.23
N ALA A 3 3.25 12.15 -22.38
CA ALA A 3 2.56 13.15 -21.56
C ALA A 3 1.03 13.09 -21.73
N GLU A 4 0.56 12.90 -22.97
CA GLU A 4 -0.86 12.73 -23.30
C GLU A 4 -1.45 11.49 -22.64
N GLN A 5 -0.76 10.35 -22.73
CA GLN A 5 -1.19 9.11 -22.06
C GLN A 5 -1.28 9.28 -20.54
N LEU A 6 -0.29 9.92 -19.91
CA LEU A 6 -0.30 10.17 -18.47
C LEU A 6 -1.47 11.07 -18.04
N TRP A 7 -1.76 12.10 -18.84
CA TRP A 7 -2.90 12.98 -18.59
C TRP A 7 -4.21 12.19 -18.61
N ASP A 8 -4.47 11.46 -19.69
CA ASP A 8 -5.75 10.78 -19.90
C ASP A 8 -6.00 9.63 -18.92
N THR A 9 -4.96 8.87 -18.57
CA THR A 9 -5.11 7.65 -17.74
C THR A 9 -4.98 7.90 -16.24
N THR A 10 -4.36 9.00 -15.81
CA THR A 10 -3.96 9.15 -14.40
C THR A 10 -4.26 10.53 -13.81
N LEU A 11 -4.06 11.62 -14.56
CA LEU A 11 -4.07 12.96 -13.97
C LEU A 11 -5.37 13.74 -14.19
N ASN A 12 -6.06 13.52 -15.31
CA ASN A 12 -7.26 14.26 -15.67
C ASN A 12 -8.36 14.08 -14.59
N PRO A 13 -8.81 15.16 -13.92
CA PRO A 13 -9.82 15.08 -12.86
C PRO A 13 -11.14 14.40 -13.27
N ASP A 14 -11.50 14.48 -14.55
CA ASP A 14 -12.76 13.94 -15.06
C ASP A 14 -12.69 12.41 -15.31
N THR A 15 -11.48 11.86 -15.53
CA THR A 15 -11.29 10.44 -15.88
C THR A 15 -10.49 9.65 -14.85
N ARG A 16 -9.73 10.33 -13.98
CA ARG A 16 -8.87 9.67 -12.98
C ARG A 16 -9.70 8.95 -11.91
N ARG A 17 -9.14 7.85 -11.39
CA ARG A 17 -9.64 7.13 -10.23
C ARG A 17 -8.62 7.21 -9.11
N LEU A 18 -8.89 8.03 -8.10
CA LEU A 18 -8.03 8.14 -6.91
C LEU A 18 -8.63 7.32 -5.77
N LEU A 19 -7.77 6.63 -5.01
CA LEU A 19 -8.16 5.90 -3.81
C LEU A 19 -7.72 6.68 -2.57
N PRO A 20 -8.65 7.22 -1.78
CA PRO A 20 -8.30 7.90 -0.54
C PRO A 20 -7.82 6.88 0.50
N VAL A 21 -6.69 7.18 1.15
CA VAL A 21 -6.17 6.36 2.25
C VAL A 21 -6.86 6.74 3.55
N THR A 22 -7.36 5.73 4.26
CA THR A 22 -7.97 5.87 5.59
C THR A 22 -7.53 4.69 6.45
N LEU A 23 -7.66 4.80 7.78
CA LEU A 23 -7.33 3.70 8.70
C LEU A 23 -8.35 2.55 8.64
N GLY A 24 -9.53 2.77 8.04
CA GLY A 24 -10.58 1.75 7.96
C GLY A 24 -11.00 1.28 9.35
N SER A 25 -10.90 -0.02 9.60
CA SER A 25 -11.23 -0.64 10.91
C SER A 25 -10.07 -0.64 11.91
N TRP A 26 -8.87 -0.19 11.51
CA TRP A 26 -7.69 -0.20 12.35
C TRP A 26 -7.59 1.05 13.20
N THR A 27 -7.03 0.92 14.39
CA THR A 27 -6.62 2.07 15.22
C THR A 27 -5.29 2.62 14.75
N GLU A 28 -5.01 3.88 15.09
CA GLU A 28 -3.74 4.54 14.77
C GLU A 28 -2.54 3.78 15.35
N ASP A 29 -2.63 3.29 16.59
CA ASP A 29 -1.57 2.51 17.23
C ASP A 29 -1.28 1.19 16.51
N GLU A 30 -2.31 0.48 16.05
CA GLU A 30 -2.15 -0.75 15.27
C GLU A 30 -1.46 -0.48 13.93
N THR A 31 -1.85 0.61 13.26
CA THR A 31 -1.20 1.06 12.02
C THR A 31 0.26 1.41 12.27
N ILE A 32 0.58 2.20 13.30
CA ILE A 32 1.96 2.61 13.61
C ILE A 32 2.83 1.38 13.93
N LYS A 33 2.34 0.45 14.76
CA LYS A 33 3.08 -0.79 15.07
C LYS A 33 3.38 -1.62 13.82
N THR A 34 2.40 -1.71 12.92
CA THR A 34 2.58 -2.46 11.66
C THR A 34 3.58 -1.75 10.75
N MET A 35 3.52 -0.43 10.66
CA MET A 35 4.49 0.36 9.89
C MET A 35 5.90 0.25 10.47
N ASP A 36 6.05 0.20 11.80
CA ASP A 36 7.34 -0.02 12.46
C ASP A 36 7.90 -1.42 12.14
N MET A 37 7.08 -2.48 12.24
CA MET A 37 7.49 -3.83 11.84
C MET A 37 7.91 -3.88 10.35
N LEU A 38 7.14 -3.24 9.46
CA LEU A 38 7.40 -3.26 8.02
C LEU A 38 8.58 -2.38 7.58
N MET A 39 8.88 -1.29 8.27
CA MET A 39 9.85 -0.28 7.81
C MET A 39 11.04 -0.11 8.75
N GLY A 40 10.93 -0.57 10.00
CA GLY A 40 11.96 -0.50 11.02
C GLY A 40 13.25 -1.21 10.60
N LYS A 41 14.40 -0.61 10.94
CA LYS A 41 15.71 -1.16 10.61
C LYS A 41 16.02 -2.41 11.43
N SER A 42 15.61 -2.44 12.71
CA SER A 42 15.76 -3.60 13.60
C SER A 42 14.83 -4.75 13.22
N GLU A 43 13.71 -4.45 12.57
CA GLU A 43 12.61 -5.39 12.32
C GLU A 43 12.82 -6.31 11.11
N SER A 44 14.04 -6.43 10.60
CA SER A 44 14.36 -7.29 9.44
C SER A 44 13.98 -8.76 9.63
N GLY A 45 14.03 -9.28 10.86
CA GLY A 45 13.60 -10.64 11.19
C GLY A 45 12.08 -10.79 11.12
N ALA A 46 11.37 -10.03 11.95
CA ALA A 46 9.90 -10.04 12.01
C ALA A 46 9.25 -9.76 10.64
N ARG A 47 9.79 -8.81 9.87
CA ARG A 47 9.33 -8.52 8.51
C ARG A 47 9.47 -9.71 7.56
N ARG A 48 10.56 -10.47 7.64
CA ARG A 48 10.74 -11.65 6.77
C ARG A 48 9.65 -12.68 7.07
N ASP A 49 9.49 -13.02 8.34
CA ASP A 49 8.52 -14.02 8.78
C ASP A 49 7.09 -13.59 8.39
N TRP A 50 6.76 -12.30 8.56
CA TRP A 50 5.47 -11.75 8.18
C TRP A 50 5.20 -11.82 6.67
N LEU A 51 6.21 -11.50 5.84
CA LEU A 51 6.10 -11.57 4.37
C LEU A 51 6.00 -13.01 3.87
N GLU A 52 6.68 -13.96 4.52
CA GLU A 52 6.58 -15.38 4.18
C GLU A 52 5.20 -15.94 4.53
N GLU A 53 4.63 -15.56 5.68
CA GLU A 53 3.29 -15.98 6.11
C GLU A 53 2.18 -15.41 5.22
N ARG A 54 2.28 -14.14 4.82
CA ARG A 54 1.20 -13.41 4.13
C ARG A 54 1.42 -13.17 2.64
N GLY A 55 2.51 -13.69 2.08
CA GLY A 55 2.90 -13.43 0.69
C GLY A 55 1.83 -13.84 -0.35
N ASN A 56 0.93 -14.76 0.02
CA ASN A 56 -0.17 -15.24 -0.81
C ASN A 56 -1.52 -14.53 -0.58
N GLU A 57 -1.60 -13.62 0.39
CA GLU A 57 -2.86 -12.92 0.73
C GLU A 57 -3.15 -11.75 -0.21
N VAL A 58 -2.19 -11.36 -1.05
CA VAL A 58 -2.40 -10.30 -2.03
C VAL A 58 -3.21 -10.82 -3.22
N GLU A 59 -4.46 -10.39 -3.33
CA GLU A 59 -5.22 -10.51 -4.57
C GLU A 59 -4.81 -9.35 -5.50
N ALA A 60 -4.24 -9.68 -6.65
CA ALA A 60 -4.02 -8.68 -7.69
C ALA A 60 -5.39 -8.29 -8.26
N ASP A 61 -5.67 -6.98 -8.26
CA ASP A 61 -6.82 -6.41 -8.94
C ASP A 61 -6.52 -6.47 -10.46
N ILE A 62 -6.96 -7.54 -11.14
CA ILE A 62 -6.78 -7.78 -12.59
C ILE A 62 -7.96 -7.17 -13.35
#